data_AF-A0A3N5GNV0-F1
#
_entry.id   AF-A0A3N5GNV0-F1
#
_cell.length_a   1.000
_cell.length_b   1.000
_cell.length_c   1.000
_cell.angle_alpha   90.00
_cell.angle_beta   90.00
_cell.angle_gamma   90.00
#
_symmetry.space_group_name_H-M   'P 1'
#
loop_
_entity.id
_entity.type
_entity.pdbx_description
1 polymer ?
#
loop_
_entity_poly.entity_id
_entity_poly.type
_entity_poly.pdbx_seq_one_letter_code
_entity_poly.pdbx_strand_id
1 'polypeptide(L)'
;MKCRNCGTEIAANALICYRCGTAVEELPHVAPALAKKRWAGLIGPSLTLVVLLVAALLMTRVFAPELPRTIVWIVFVLALLLTGWWIARRRASTTSARPRRAEKRPP
;
A
#
# COMPACT_ATOMS: atom_id res chain seq x y z
N MET A 1 25.84 4.15 27.39
CA MET A 1 26.36 2.77 27.36
C MET A 1 27.77 2.78 26.77
N LYS A 2 28.58 1.71 26.95
CA LYS A 2 29.97 1.68 26.45
C LYS A 2 30.10 0.79 25.21
N CYS A 3 30.96 1.20 24.27
CA CYS A 3 31.31 0.37 23.11
C CYS A 3 32.01 -0.91 23.57
N ARG A 4 31.63 -2.07 23.04
CA ARG A 4 32.34 -3.34 23.29
C ARG A 4 33.71 -3.40 22.62
N ASN A 5 33.92 -2.65 21.54
CA ASN A 5 35.18 -2.66 20.80
C ASN A 5 36.23 -1.69 21.39
N CYS A 6 35.85 -0.44 21.69
CA CYS A 6 36.80 0.58 22.14
C CYS A 6 36.52 1.18 23.54
N GLY A 7 35.49 0.71 24.24
CA GLY A 7 35.17 1.15 25.62
C GLY A 7 34.62 2.57 25.77
N THR A 8 34.49 3.31 24.66
CA THR A 8 34.05 4.72 24.70
C THR A 8 32.58 4.81 25.11
N GLU A 9 32.21 5.86 25.83
CA GLU A 9 30.81 6.13 26.13
C GLU A 9 30.07 6.64 24.89
N ILE A 10 28.93 6.01 24.63
CA ILE A 10 28.06 6.25 23.49
C ILE A 10 26.61 6.36 23.99
N ALA A 11 25.81 7.17 23.30
CA ALA A 11 24.36 7.24 23.50
C ALA A 11 23.68 5.89 23.26
N ALA A 12 22.58 5.61 23.99
CA ALA A 12 21.87 4.33 23.95
C ALA A 12 21.22 4.02 22.57
N ASN A 13 21.09 5.03 21.71
CA ASN A 13 20.47 4.97 20.40
C ASN A 13 21.47 5.16 19.23
N ALA A 14 22.78 5.13 19.50
CA ALA A 14 23.78 5.34 18.44
C ALA A 14 23.97 4.08 17.60
N LEU A 15 23.74 4.19 16.28
CA LEU A 15 23.86 3.05 15.37
C LEU A 15 25.29 2.54 15.21
N ILE A 16 26.24 3.46 15.30
CA ILE A 16 27.67 3.26 15.03
C ILE A 16 28.46 4.04 16.09
N CYS A 17 29.55 3.46 16.59
CA CYS A 17 30.46 4.19 17.46
C CYS A 17 31.16 5.32 16.69
N TYR A 18 31.05 6.56 17.17
CA TYR A 18 31.71 7.74 16.56
C TYR A 18 33.25 7.69 16.62
N ARG A 19 33.82 6.83 17.46
CA ARG A 19 35.27 6.78 17.70
C ARG A 19 35.97 5.65 16.94
N CYS A 20 35.38 4.46 16.88
CA CYS A 20 35.99 3.31 16.20
C CYS A 20 35.22 2.83 14.95
N GLY A 21 34.05 3.41 14.65
CA GLY A 21 33.28 3.08 13.45
C GLY A 21 32.55 1.74 13.48
N THR A 22 32.64 0.97 14.57
CA THR A 22 31.92 -0.32 14.67
C THR A 22 30.43 -0.11 14.89
N ALA A 23 29.60 -0.89 14.19
CA ALA A 23 28.17 -0.95 14.43
C ALA A 23 27.90 -1.44 15.86
N VAL A 24 26.96 -0.80 16.55
CA VAL A 24 26.57 -1.21 17.91
C VAL A 24 25.48 -2.27 17.78
N GLU A 25 25.80 -3.53 18.03
CA GLU A 25 24.84 -4.64 17.80
C GLU A 25 23.63 -4.61 18.75
N GLU A 26 23.71 -3.89 19.87
CA GLU A 26 22.69 -3.84 20.92
C GLU A 26 21.56 -2.82 20.70
N LEU A 27 21.49 -2.15 19.55
CA LEU A 27 20.39 -1.20 19.33
C LEU A 27 19.04 -1.94 19.37
N PRO A 28 18.09 -1.49 20.20
CA PRO A 28 16.72 -1.91 20.07
C PRO A 28 16.27 -1.45 18.67
N HIS A 29 16.18 -2.39 17.75
CA HIS A 29 15.63 -2.16 16.43
C HIS A 29 14.15 -1.79 16.62
N VAL A 30 13.86 -0.49 16.78
CA VAL A 30 12.49 -0.01 16.76
C VAL A 30 12.02 -0.18 15.33
N ALA A 31 11.50 -1.36 15.03
CA ALA A 31 10.86 -1.64 13.76
C ALA A 31 9.80 -0.55 13.55
N PRO A 32 9.85 0.22 12.45
CA PRO A 32 8.83 1.21 12.20
C PRO A 32 7.51 0.46 12.10
N ALA A 33 6.53 0.83 12.93
CA ALA A 33 5.19 0.26 12.95
C ALA A 33 4.44 0.60 11.66
N LEU A 34 4.84 -0.02 10.54
CA LEU A 34 4.19 0.11 9.24
C LEU A 34 3.28 -1.08 9.01
N ALA A 35 2.17 -1.14 9.75
CA ALA A 35 1.12 -2.10 9.49
C ALA A 35 -0.27 -1.47 9.62
N LYS A 36 -0.49 -0.32 8.98
CA LYS A 36 -1.86 0.19 8.76
C LYS A 36 -2.14 0.48 7.28
N LYS A 37 -1.88 -0.51 6.41
CA LYS A 37 -2.25 -0.45 4.98
C LYS A 37 -3.12 -1.62 4.51
N ARG A 38 -3.63 -2.47 5.42
CA ARG A 38 -4.51 -3.58 4.99
C ARG A 38 -5.95 -3.14 4.74
N TRP A 39 -6.42 -2.09 5.43
CA TRP A 39 -7.81 -1.64 5.37
C TRP A 39 -8.10 -0.68 4.20
N ALA A 40 -7.11 0.13 3.79
CA ALA A 40 -7.25 1.04 2.66
C ALA A 40 -7.38 0.32 1.29
N GLY A 41 -7.00 -0.97 1.23
CA GLY A 41 -7.17 -1.81 0.05
C GLY A 41 -8.58 -2.41 -0.11
N LEU A 42 -9.37 -2.51 0.96
CA LEU A 42 -10.72 -3.09 0.91
C LEU A 42 -11.84 -2.06 0.71
N ILE A 43 -11.61 -0.78 0.98
CA ILE A 43 -12.63 0.27 0.81
C ILE A 43 -12.93 0.54 -0.68
N GLY A 44 -11.95 0.34 -1.56
CA GLY A 44 -12.14 0.50 -3.01
C GLY A 44 -13.14 -0.47 -3.64
N PRO A 45 -12.97 -1.80 -3.47
CA PRO A 45 -13.90 -2.77 -4.05
C PRO A 45 -15.28 -2.71 -3.38
N SER A 46 -15.37 -2.42 -2.07
CA SER A 46 -16.66 -2.35 -1.38
C SER A 46 -17.54 -1.21 -1.89
N LEU A 47 -16.98 -0.01 -2.08
CA LEU A 47 -17.75 1.13 -2.60
C LEU A 47 -18.23 0.87 -4.04
N THR A 48 -17.39 0.26 -4.88
CA THR A 48 -17.75 -0.09 -6.26
C THR A 48 -18.89 -1.11 -6.30
N LEU A 49 -18.81 -2.14 -5.45
CA LEU A 49 -19.85 -3.17 -5.33
C LEU A 49 -21.19 -2.56 -4.86
N VAL A 50 -21.14 -1.69 -3.84
CA VAL A 50 -22.34 -1.00 -3.31
C VAL A 50 -22.96 -0.10 -4.37
N VAL A 51 -22.17 0.68 -5.11
CA VAL A 51 -22.68 1.54 -6.19
C VAL A 51 -23.30 0.71 -7.31
N LEU A 52 -22.69 -0.41 -7.72
CA LEU A 52 -23.26 -1.33 -8.71
C LEU A 52 -24.57 -1.96 -8.22
N LEU A 53 -24.62 -2.38 -6.95
CA LEU A 53 -25.81 -2.99 -6.35
C LEU A 53 -26.95 -1.97 -6.25
N VAL A 54 -26.65 -0.74 -5.84
CA VAL A 54 -27.61 0.38 -5.77
C VAL A 54 -28.09 0.77 -7.16
N ALA A 55 -27.20 0.86 -8.15
CA ALA A 55 -27.58 1.14 -9.54
C ALA A 55 -28.47 0.04 -10.13
N ALA A 56 -28.14 -1.23 -9.89
CA ALA A 56 -28.96 -2.37 -10.29
C ALA A 56 -30.36 -2.30 -9.64
N LEU A 57 -30.43 -2.10 -8.32
CA LEU A 57 -31.68 -1.97 -7.58
C LEU A 57 -32.52 -0.78 -8.05
N LEU A 58 -31.90 0.38 -8.28
CA LEU A 58 -32.58 1.55 -8.83
C LEU A 58 -33.13 1.27 -10.24
N MET A 59 -32.37 0.59 -11.10
CA MET A 59 -32.86 0.21 -12.41
C MET A 59 -34.06 -0.75 -12.34
N THR A 60 -34.05 -1.71 -11.42
CA THR A 60 -35.21 -2.62 -11.23
C THR A 60 -36.45 -1.91 -10.69
N ARG A 61 -36.26 -0.80 -9.97
CA ARG A 61 -37.36 -0.06 -9.32
C ARG A 61 -37.95 1.04 -10.18
N VAL A 62 -37.14 1.66 -11.05
CA VAL A 62 -37.53 2.88 -11.79
C VAL A 62 -37.88 2.57 -13.25
N PHE A 63 -37.38 1.49 -13.84
CA PHE A 63 -37.61 1.19 -15.25
C PHE A 63 -38.62 0.07 -15.49
N ALA A 64 -39.86 0.49 -15.72
CA ALA A 64 -40.82 -0.25 -16.53
C ALA A 64 -40.24 -0.53 -17.95
N PRO A 65 -40.69 -1.59 -18.63
CA PRO A 65 -39.87 -2.54 -19.38
C PRO A 65 -39.54 -2.17 -20.85
N GLU A 66 -39.04 -0.96 -21.13
CA GLU A 66 -38.73 -0.56 -22.53
C GLU A 66 -37.33 0.05 -22.75
N LEU A 67 -36.38 -0.09 -21.81
CA LEU A 67 -35.01 0.33 -22.09
C LEU A 67 -34.24 -0.77 -22.86
N PRO A 68 -33.70 -0.46 -24.05
CA PRO A 68 -33.01 -1.43 -24.87
C PRO A 68 -31.80 -1.95 -24.12
N ARG A 69 -31.71 -3.29 -24.06
CA ARG A 69 -30.70 -4.09 -23.37
C ARG A 69 -29.25 -3.63 -23.61
N THR A 70 -28.99 -2.90 -24.70
CA THR A 70 -27.72 -2.25 -25.05
C THR A 70 -27.28 -1.17 -24.06
N ILE A 71 -28.17 -0.33 -23.54
CA ILE A 71 -27.78 0.77 -22.63
C ILE A 71 -27.24 0.21 -21.32
N VAL A 72 -27.83 -0.88 -20.83
CA VAL A 72 -27.36 -1.58 -19.63
C VAL A 72 -25.95 -2.13 -19.84
N TRP A 73 -25.69 -2.76 -21.00
CA TRP A 73 -24.35 -3.27 -21.33
C TRP A 73 -23.31 -2.17 -21.47
N ILE A 74 -23.67 -1.01 -22.04
CA ILE A 74 -22.76 0.15 -22.15
C ILE A 74 -22.35 0.62 -20.76
N VAL A 75 -23.31 0.84 -19.85
CA VAL A 75 -23.02 1.29 -18.48
C VAL A 75 -22.17 0.26 -17.73
N PHE A 76 -22.44 -1.03 -17.92
CA PHE A 76 -21.68 -2.12 -17.29
C PHE A 76 -20.23 -2.17 -17.79
N VAL A 77 -20.01 -2.07 -19.10
CA VAL A 77 -18.67 -2.04 -19.71
C VAL A 77 -17.91 -0.81 -19.26
N LEU A 78 -18.55 0.36 -19.22
CA LEU A 78 -17.93 1.60 -18.76
C LEU A 78 -17.54 1.52 -17.27
N ALA A 79 -18.42 0.95 -16.44
CA ALA A 79 -18.13 0.72 -15.02
C ALA A 79 -16.94 -0.24 -14.84
N LEU A 80 -16.88 -1.35 -15.59
CA LEU A 80 -15.75 -2.29 -15.55
C LEU A 80 -14.45 -1.66 -16.04
N LEU A 81 -14.49 -0.87 -17.11
CA LEU A 81 -13.32 -0.14 -17.63
C LEU A 81 -12.80 0.89 -16.62
N LEU A 82 -13.68 1.69 -16.02
CA LEU A 82 -13.31 2.67 -15.00
C LEU A 82 -12.76 2.00 -13.74
N THR A 83 -13.35 0.89 -13.31
CA THR A 83 -12.90 0.11 -12.15
C THR A 83 -11.52 -0.51 -12.41
N GLY A 84 -11.33 -1.14 -13.57
CA GLY A 84 -10.05 -1.71 -13.99
C GLY A 84 -8.96 -0.65 -14.14
N TRP A 85 -9.28 0.49 -14.78
CA TRP A 85 -8.37 1.61 -14.93
C TRP A 85 -7.97 2.21 -13.58
N TRP A 86 -8.93 2.40 -12.68
CA TRP A 86 -8.65 2.94 -11.35
C TRP A 86 -7.81 1.98 -10.49
N ILE A 87 -8.04 0.67 -10.59
CA ILE A 87 -7.20 -0.35 -9.95
C ILE A 87 -5.79 -0.33 -10.54
N ALA A 88 -5.63 -0.27 -11.87
CA ALA A 88 -4.34 -0.21 -12.54
C ALA A 88 -3.56 1.06 -12.14
N ARG A 89 -4.23 2.21 -12.11
CA ARG A 89 -3.66 3.50 -11.70
C ARG A 89 -3.24 3.51 -10.23
N ARG A 90 -4.01 2.85 -9.36
CA ARG A 90 -3.63 2.64 -7.94
C ARG A 90 -2.46 1.67 -7.75
N ARG A 91 -2.29 0.68 -8.63
CA ARG A 91 -1.11 -0.21 -8.61
C ARG A 91 0.14 0.54 -9.08
N ALA A 92 0.01 1.36 -10.13
CA ALA A 92 1.11 2.15 -10.67
C ALA A 92 1.76 3.08 -9.61
N SER A 93 0.97 3.65 -8.70
CA SER A 93 1.50 4.49 -7.61
C SER A 93 2.21 3.71 -6.50
N THR A 94 2.03 2.39 -6.41
CA THR A 94 2.71 1.55 -5.40
C THR A 94 4.00 0.90 -5.90
N THR A 95 4.19 0.79 -7.21
CA THR A 95 5.35 0.13 -7.81
C THR A 95 6.60 1.05 -7.85
N SER A 96 6.48 2.36 -7.57
CA SER A 96 7.66 3.25 -7.57
C SER A 96 8.54 3.16 -6.32
N ALA A 97 8.20 2.32 -5.32
CA ALA A 97 8.94 2.20 -4.06
C ALA A 97 9.76 0.90 -3.91
N ARG A 98 10.49 0.50 -4.95
CA ARG A 98 11.75 -0.28 -4.82
C ARG A 98 12.43 -0.34 -6.19
N PRO A 99 13.70 0.08 -6.30
CA PRO A 99 14.75 -0.88 -5.97
C PRO A 99 16.04 -0.27 -5.41
N ARG A 100 16.72 -1.04 -4.55
CA ARG A 100 18.18 -1.30 -4.52
C ARG A 100 18.59 -1.64 -3.10
N ARG A 101 18.36 -2.91 -2.77
CA ARG A 101 19.22 -3.64 -1.84
C ARG A 101 20.51 -3.91 -2.62
N ALA A 102 21.40 -2.92 -2.68
CA ALA A 102 22.82 -3.14 -3.01
C ALA A 102 23.48 -3.48 -1.66
N GLU A 103 23.89 -4.72 -1.41
CA GLU A 103 25.09 -5.32 -1.99
C GLU A 103 26.31 -4.43 -1.69
N LYS A 104 26.92 -4.63 -0.52
CA LYS A 104 28.38 -4.87 -0.36
C LYS A 104 28.70 -5.16 1.11
N ARG A 105 29.02 -6.43 1.33
CA ARG A 105 29.68 -7.02 2.50
C ARG A 105 31.18 -6.67 2.41
N PRO A 106 31.83 -6.16 3.48
CA PRO A 106 33.26 -5.84 3.44
C PRO A 106 34.13 -7.11 3.62
N PRO A 107 35.33 -7.18 3.01
CA PRO A 107 36.42 -8.04 3.48
C PRO A 107 37.15 -7.43 4.69
#